data_AF-A0A350LNM1-F1
#
_entry.id   AF-A0A350LNM1-F1
#
_cell.length_a   1.000
_cell.length_b   1.000
_cell.length_c   1.000
_cell.angle_alpha   90.00
_cell.angle_beta   90.00
_cell.angle_gamma   90.00
#
_symmetry.space_group_name_H-M   'P 1'
#
loop_
_entity.id
_entity.type
_entity.pdbx_description
1 polymer ?
#
loop_
_entity_poly.entity_id
_entity_poly.type
_entity_poly.pdbx_seq_one_letter_code
_entity_poly.pdbx_strand_id
1 'polypeptide(L)' 'MSSPRRILALLAALCLWAGGAAAQSSGLTRLTDRDDLFGWEAIGRVDIGREGYCTGVLIAPDQVLTAAHCVFGGGRVT' A
#
# COMPACT_ATOMS: atom_id res chain seq x y z
N MET A 1 48.84 -2.68 3.70
CA MET A 1 48.52 -3.44 2.47
C MET A 1 47.55 -4.56 2.83
N SER A 2 46.25 -4.26 2.89
CA SER A 2 45.22 -5.28 3.10
C SER A 2 45.12 -6.13 1.83
N SER A 3 45.41 -7.43 1.96
CA SER A 3 45.32 -8.39 0.86
C SER A 3 43.90 -8.40 0.27
N PRO A 4 43.72 -8.33 -1.07
CA PRO A 4 42.40 -8.33 -1.70
C PRO A 4 41.59 -9.59 -1.36
N ARG A 5 42.27 -10.70 -1.02
CA ARG A 5 41.64 -11.94 -0.54
C ARG A 5 40.95 -11.79 0.81
N ARG A 6 41.50 -10.96 1.71
CA ARG A 6 40.89 -10.72 3.04
C ARG A 6 39.63 -9.87 2.92
N ILE A 7 39.63 -8.89 2.02
CA ILE A 7 38.46 -8.05 1.74
C ILE A 7 37.35 -8.90 1.15
N LEU A 8 37.65 -9.77 0.18
CA LEU A 8 36.66 -10.66 -0.43
C LEU A 8 36.04 -11.63 0.59
N ALA A 9 36.84 -12.20 1.48
CA ALA A 9 36.36 -13.09 2.54
C ALA A 9 35.44 -12.38 3.54
N LEU A 10 35.78 -11.14 3.93
CA LEU A 10 34.94 -10.33 4.82
C LEU A 10 33.61 -9.95 4.16
N LEU A 11 33.62 -9.58 2.87
CA LEU A 11 32.41 -9.28 2.11
C LEU A 11 31.52 -10.52 1.99
N ALA A 12 32.09 -11.68 1.69
CA ALA A 12 31.35 -12.93 1.64
C ALA A 12 30.72 -13.29 2.99
N ALA A 13 31.48 -13.17 4.08
CA ALA A 13 30.96 -13.40 5.43
C ALA A 13 29.82 -12.42 5.78
N LEU A 14 29.94 -11.15 5.40
CA LEU A 14 28.92 -10.13 5.63
C LEU A 14 27.64 -10.42 4.83
N CYS A 15 27.77 -10.87 3.58
CA CYS A 15 26.62 -11.30 2.76
C CYS A 15 25.92 -12.53 3.33
N LEU A 16 26.66 -13.49 3.92
CA LEU A 16 26.05 -14.65 4.59
C LEU A 16 25.40 -14.29 5.92
N TRP A 17 25.85 -13.22 6.59
CA TRP A 17 25.31 -12.76 7.87
C TRP A 17 24.11 -11.83 7.73
N ALA A 18 23.89 -11.27 6.53
CA ALA A 18 22.67 -10.57 6.17
C ALA A 18 21.52 -11.60 6.01
N GLY A 19 21.00 -12.08 7.14
CA GLY A 19 19.79 -12.90 7.18
C GLY A 19 18.68 -12.26 6.36
N GLY A 20 17.98 -13.06 5.56
CA GLY A 20 16.95 -12.57 4.66
C GLY A 20 15.89 -11.75 5.41
N ALA A 21 15.64 -10.53 4.95
CA ALA A 21 14.53 -9.73 5.44
C ALA A 21 13.23 -10.44 5.07
N ALA A 22 12.51 -10.99 6.05
CA ALA A 22 11.17 -11.49 5.84
C ALA A 22 10.25 -10.30 5.57
N ALA A 23 9.80 -10.15 4.33
CA ALA A 23 8.78 -9.18 4.00
C ALA A 23 7.49 -9.59 4.71
N GLN A 24 7.12 -8.86 5.76
CA GLN A 24 5.87 -9.08 6.47
C GLN A 24 4.74 -8.64 5.55
N SER A 25 3.93 -9.58 5.06
CA SER A 25 2.67 -9.21 4.44
C SER A 25 1.83 -8.52 5.51
N SER A 26 1.39 -7.29 5.23
CA SER A 26 0.44 -6.63 6.11
C SER A 26 -0.79 -7.54 6.27
N GLY A 27 -1.32 -7.65 7.49
CA GLY A 27 -2.47 -8.49 7.85
C GLY A 27 -3.78 -7.98 7.25
N LEU A 28 -3.78 -7.66 5.96
CA LEU A 28 -4.95 -7.22 5.21
C LEU A 28 -5.76 -8.46 4.84
N THR A 29 -6.98 -8.49 5.35
CA THR A 29 -8.01 -9.38 4.84
C THR A 29 -8.48 -8.83 3.50
N ARG A 30 -8.39 -9.64 2.45
CA ARG A 30 -8.93 -9.29 1.14
C ARG A 30 -10.45 -9.46 1.21
N LEU A 31 -11.19 -8.44 0.80
CA LEU A 31 -12.66 -8.50 0.73
C LEU A 31 -13.07 -8.90 -0.68
N THR A 32 -13.06 -10.20 -0.97
CA THR A 32 -13.33 -10.73 -2.32
C THR A 32 -14.66 -11.45 -2.42
N ASP A 33 -15.01 -12.20 -1.39
CA ASP A 33 -16.28 -12.91 -1.35
C ASP A 33 -17.37 -11.99 -0.82
N ARG A 34 -18.62 -12.33 -1.13
CA ARG A 34 -19.77 -11.50 -0.74
C ARG A 34 -19.88 -11.34 0.77
N ASP A 35 -19.54 -12.39 1.51
CA ASP A 35 -19.63 -12.39 2.96
C ASP A 35 -18.52 -11.55 3.60
N ASP A 36 -17.36 -11.38 2.94
CA ASP A 36 -16.31 -10.46 3.40
C ASP A 36 -16.75 -9.00 3.33
N LEU A 37 -17.64 -8.68 2.39
CA LEU A 37 -18.14 -7.31 2.17
C LEU A 37 -19.17 -6.87 3.20
N PHE A 38 -19.66 -7.78 4.05
CA PHE A 38 -20.62 -7.41 5.09
C PHE A 38 -20.02 -6.39 6.07
N GLY A 39 -20.70 -5.26 6.22
CA GLY A 39 -20.23 -4.09 6.98
C GLY A 39 -19.30 -3.14 6.22
N TRP A 40 -18.92 -3.47 4.98
CA TRP A 40 -18.08 -2.66 4.11
C TRP A 40 -18.82 -2.18 2.84
N GLU A 41 -20.12 -2.40 2.75
CA GLU A 41 -20.92 -2.17 1.53
C GLU A 41 -20.97 -0.69 1.13
N ALA A 42 -20.90 0.21 2.11
CA ALA A 42 -20.91 1.65 1.88
C ALA A 42 -19.55 2.19 1.40
N ILE A 43 -18.48 1.40 1.50
CA ILE A 43 -17.12 1.84 1.17
C ILE A 43 -16.84 1.51 -0.29
N GLY A 44 -16.47 2.54 -1.05
CA GLY A 44 -16.29 2.44 -2.49
C GLY A 44 -15.10 3.22 -3.00
N ARG A 45 -14.80 2.98 -4.28
CA ARG A 45 -13.82 3.73 -5.06
C ARG A 45 -14.49 4.99 -5.62
N VAL A 46 -13.80 6.12 -5.49
CA VAL A 46 -14.17 7.40 -6.12
C VAL A 46 -13.11 7.72 -7.16
N ASP A 47 -13.47 7.65 -8.43
CA ASP A 47 -12.55 7.96 -9.52
C ASP A 47 -12.47 9.48 -9.75
N ILE A 48 -11.24 10.01 -9.80
CA ILE A 48 -10.97 11.44 -10.00
C ILE A 48 -10.41 11.66 -11.41
N GLY A 49 -11.31 11.91 -12.36
CA GLY A 49 -10.95 12.13 -13.76
C GLY A 49 -10.08 11.00 -14.33
N ARG A 50 -8.91 11.34 -14.86
CA ARG A 50 -7.89 10.37 -15.33
C ARG A 50 -6.66 10.30 -14.42
N GLU A 51 -6.70 10.97 -13.28
CA GLU A 51 -5.53 11.28 -12.45
C GLU A 51 -5.31 10.23 -11.38
N GLY A 52 -6.39 9.65 -10.85
CA GLY A 52 -6.30 8.62 -9.82
C GLY A 52 -7.66 8.29 -9.21
N TYR A 53 -7.61 7.66 -8.05
CA TYR A 53 -8.79 7.28 -7.29
C TYR A 53 -8.57 7.51 -5.79
N CYS A 54 -9.66 7.79 -5.10
CA CYS A 54 -9.73 7.84 -3.65
C CYS A 54 -10.72 6.79 -3.13
N THR A 55 -10.75 6.65 -1.80
CA THR A 55 -11.83 5.94 -1.10
C THR A 55 -12.95 6.91 -0.76
N GLY A 56 -14.19 6.45 -0.84
CA GLY A 56 -15.37 7.18 -0.38
C GLY A 56 -16.28 6.28 0.45
N VAL A 57 -17.14 6.90 1.26
CA VAL A 57 -18.15 6.23 2.08
C VAL A 57 -19.52 6.83 1.79
N LEU A 58 -20.50 6.01 1.42
CA LEU A 58 -21.89 6.44 1.25
C LEU A 58 -22.50 6.69 2.64
N ILE A 59 -22.80 7.96 2.96
CA ILE A 59 -23.36 8.37 4.26
C ILE A 59 -24.85 8.76 4.19
N ALA A 60 -25.37 8.92 2.97
CA ALA A 60 -26.78 9.06 2.64
C ALA A 60 -27.01 8.46 1.23
N PRO A 61 -28.27 8.24 0.78
CA PRO A 61 -28.55 7.57 -0.50
C PRO A 61 -27.83 8.18 -1.73
N ASP A 62 -27.49 9.47 -1.68
CA ASP A 62 -26.86 10.24 -2.74
C ASP A 62 -25.63 11.05 -2.27
N GLN A 63 -25.15 10.82 -1.04
CA GLN A 63 -24.03 11.58 -0.47
C GLN A 63 -22.84 10.68 -0.12
N VAL A 64 -21.70 10.94 -0.76
CA VAL A 64 -20.43 10.25 -0.50
C VAL A 64 -19.47 11.16 0.26
N LEU A 65 -19.01 10.71 1.43
CA LEU A 65 -17.94 11.33 2.19
C LEU A 65 -16.59 10.87 1.65
N THR A 66 -15.68 11.81 1.36
CA THR A 66 -14.30 11.54 0.94
C THR A 66 -13.38 12.66 1.42
N ALA A 67 -12.07 12.54 1.18
CA ALA A 67 -11.12 13.56 1.56
C ALA A 67 -11.27 14.81 0.68
N ALA A 68 -11.19 15.99 1.30
CA ALA A 68 -11.33 17.27 0.60
C ALA A 68 -10.32 17.43 -0.54
N HIS A 69 -9.08 16.98 -0.37
CA HIS A 69 -8.03 17.07 -1.39
C HIS A 69 -8.25 16.15 -2.61
N CYS A 70 -9.13 15.14 -2.49
CA CYS A 70 -9.53 14.33 -3.64
C CYS A 70 -10.44 15.12 -4.58
N VAL A 71 -11.25 16.04 -4.03
CA VAL A 71 -12.24 16.83 -4.78
C VAL A 71 -11.69 18.20 -5.18
N PHE A 72 -10.94 18.83 -4.28
CA PHE A 72 -10.39 20.17 -4.48
C PHE A 72 -8.90 20.08 -4.85
N GLY A 73 -8.52 20.58 -6.03
CA GLY A 73 -7.13 20.64 -6.48
C GLY A 73 -6.72 19.70 -7.62
N GLY A 74 -7.70 19.04 -8.28
CA GLY A 74 -7.45 18.20 -9.46
C GLY A 74 -6.74 16.91 -9.11
N GLY A 75 -7.32 16.13 -8.18
CA GLY A 75 -7.05 14.69 -8.06
C GLY A 75 -5.61 14.25 -7.88
N ARG A 76 -4.69 15.12 -7.45
CA ARG A 76 -3.30 14.76 -7.17
C ARG A 76 -3.26 13.84 -5.95
N VAL A 77 -3.45 12.56 -6.20
CA VAL A 77 -3.06 11.46 -5.34
C VAL A 77 -1.54 11.40 -5.44
N THR A 78 -0.84 12.12 -4.57
CA THR A 78 0.60 11.90 -4.38
C THR A 78 0.87 10.50 -3.88
#